data_AF-A0A550C5I0-F1
#
_entry.id   AF-A0A550C5I0-F1
#
_cell.length_a   1.000
_cell.length_b   1.000
_cell.length_c   1.000
_cell.angle_alpha   90.00
_cell.angle_beta   90.00
_cell.angle_gamma   90.00
#
_symmetry.space_group_name_H-M   'P 1'
#
loop_
_entity.id
_entity.type
_entity.pdbx_description
1 polymer ?
#
loop_
_entity_poly.entity_id
_entity_poly.type
_entity_poly.pdbx_seq_one_letter_code
_entity_poly.pdbx_strand_id
1 'polypeptide(L)'
;MVTYLLAPICLPAELEDEILLWAAILAPKAALELTLVSRRVHSIINPLIYNTVVLDSSARHVINLGRVQKFLRTLTMKPAAFFERTVKSLCITCAVGADVAMQVLAVCSGVRDLACWVKFDDREAIVPLLHRMPLRSLNIELGTFNTVLSPLCRARGAEGEGEPVTVRQAAVSSCSWATTLRHLELVYWDAPPALADLRALPALTQVNLFWGKDGPYPEAISTAIESCAQLELLRVLVYDPENEMDNGELHEDNRVRRCVPASPAVKMWTNYLDGTAPGCWTT
;
A
#
# COMPACT_ATOMS: atom_id res chain seq x y z
N MET A 1 17.54 58.99 -24.30
CA MET A 1 16.94 58.03 -23.34
C MET A 1 17.79 56.78 -23.38
N VAL A 2 18.49 56.45 -22.30
CA VAL A 2 19.29 55.22 -22.19
C VAL A 2 18.41 54.17 -21.51
N THR A 3 17.92 53.20 -22.28
CA THR A 3 17.18 52.05 -21.77
C THR A 3 18.18 51.04 -21.22
N TYR A 4 18.29 50.93 -19.90
CA TYR A 4 19.07 49.86 -19.27
C TYR A 4 18.30 48.55 -19.41
N LEU A 5 18.71 47.70 -20.36
CA LEU A 5 18.30 46.31 -20.40
C LEU A 5 18.99 45.60 -19.24
N LEU A 6 18.25 45.35 -18.16
CA LEU A 6 18.71 44.46 -17.11
C LEU A 6 18.96 43.08 -17.74
N ALA A 7 20.17 42.57 -17.54
CA ALA A 7 20.48 41.21 -17.97
C ALA A 7 19.48 40.25 -17.32
N PRO A 8 18.94 39.28 -18.08
CA PRO A 8 18.02 38.30 -17.52
C PRO A 8 18.72 37.56 -16.37
N ILE A 9 18.08 37.58 -15.21
CA ILE A 9 18.55 36.81 -14.05
C ILE A 9 18.35 35.34 -14.41
N CYS A 10 19.45 34.63 -14.67
CA CYS A 10 19.44 33.19 -14.89
C CYS A 10 19.49 32.49 -13.53
N LEU A 11 18.43 31.74 -13.20
CA LEU A 11 18.42 30.89 -12.03
C LEU A 11 19.30 29.65 -12.27
N PRO A 12 20.11 29.20 -11.30
CA PRO A 12 20.77 27.90 -11.34
C PRO A 12 19.79 26.76 -11.63
N ALA A 13 20.22 25.77 -12.41
CA ALA A 13 19.38 24.68 -12.88
C ALA A 13 18.77 23.86 -11.72
N GLU A 14 19.54 23.67 -10.66
CA GLU A 14 19.15 22.91 -9.48
C GLU A 14 18.02 23.60 -8.71
N LEU A 15 18.09 24.93 -8.60
CA LEU A 15 17.03 25.74 -7.96
C LEU A 15 15.77 25.78 -8.83
N GLU A 16 15.91 25.79 -10.15
CA GLU A 16 14.77 25.68 -11.06
C GLU A 16 14.04 24.33 -10.88
N ASP A 17 14.79 23.23 -10.83
CA ASP A 17 14.24 21.89 -10.63
C ASP A 17 13.55 21.77 -9.27
N GLU A 18 14.15 22.31 -8.21
CA GLU A 18 13.57 22.34 -6.87
C GLU A 18 12.27 23.15 -6.83
N ILE A 19 12.23 24.34 -7.43
CA ILE A 19 11.02 25.17 -7.51
C ILE A 19 9.91 24.43 -8.27
N LEU A 20 10.24 23.78 -9.39
CA LEU A 20 9.28 23.01 -10.18
C LEU A 20 8.71 21.83 -9.39
N LEU A 21 9.56 21.10 -8.66
CA LEU A 21 9.13 19.99 -7.81
C LEU A 21 8.21 20.46 -6.68
N TRP A 22 8.58 21.53 -5.97
CA TRP A 22 7.75 22.12 -4.92
C TRP A 22 6.42 22.62 -5.46
N ALA A 23 6.41 23.31 -6.61
CA ALA A 23 5.19 23.77 -7.25
C ALA A 23 4.27 22.59 -7.61
N ALA A 24 4.83 21.50 -8.12
CA ALA A 24 4.06 20.30 -8.47
C ALA A 24 3.52 19.57 -7.24
N ILE A 25 4.25 19.53 -6.12
CA ILE A 25 3.80 18.95 -4.84
C ILE A 25 2.65 19.79 -4.25
N LEU A 26 2.81 21.11 -4.20
CA LEU A 26 1.83 22.03 -3.63
C LEU A 26 0.56 22.13 -4.49
N ALA A 27 0.69 21.96 -5.81
CA ALA A 27 -0.43 22.02 -6.75
C ALA A 27 -0.42 20.82 -7.74
N PRO A 28 -0.89 19.64 -7.32
CA PRO A 28 -0.87 18.42 -8.16
C PRO A 28 -1.60 18.57 -9.51
N LYS A 29 -2.62 19.43 -9.59
CA LYS A 29 -3.30 19.74 -10.86
C LYS A 29 -2.38 20.46 -11.84
N ALA A 30 -1.57 21.41 -11.34
CA ALA A 30 -0.60 22.14 -12.15
C ALA A 30 0.57 21.26 -12.58
N ALA A 31 0.90 20.19 -11.83
CA ALA A 31 1.96 19.25 -12.20
C ALA A 31 1.76 18.69 -13.62
N LEU A 32 0.52 18.39 -14.03
CA LEU A 32 0.23 17.93 -15.39
C LEU A 32 0.51 19.01 -16.44
N GLU A 33 0.12 20.25 -16.16
CA GLU A 33 0.36 21.39 -17.06
C GLU A 33 1.86 21.70 -17.17
N LEU A 34 2.61 21.59 -16.08
CA LEU A 34 4.06 21.78 -16.06
C LEU A 34 4.77 20.80 -17.02
N THR A 35 4.26 19.57 -17.17
CA THR A 35 4.86 18.61 -18.13
C THR A 35 4.76 19.07 -19.58
N LEU A 36 3.87 20.02 -19.90
CA LEU A 36 3.71 20.56 -21.25
C LEU A 36 4.67 21.71 -21.57
N VAL A 37 5.36 22.27 -20.56
CA VAL A 37 6.22 23.45 -20.72
C VAL A 37 7.48 23.11 -21.50
N SER A 38 8.21 22.05 -21.11
CA SER A 38 9.43 21.62 -21.80
C SER A 38 9.72 20.14 -21.55
N ARG A 39 10.58 19.54 -22.39
CA ARG A 39 11.02 18.14 -22.20
C ARG A 39 11.78 17.94 -20.88
N ARG A 40 12.55 18.94 -20.45
CA ARG A 40 13.28 18.90 -19.17
C ARG A 40 12.28 18.87 -18.01
N VAL A 41 11.34 19.80 -17.98
CA VAL A 41 10.29 19.85 -16.94
C VAL A 41 9.48 18.56 -16.94
N HIS A 42 9.10 18.05 -18.12
CA HIS A 42 8.45 16.74 -18.24
C HIS A 42 9.27 15.63 -17.58
N SER A 43 10.58 15.54 -17.83
CA SER A 43 11.42 14.49 -17.23
C SER A 43 11.55 14.58 -15.71
N ILE A 44 11.47 15.78 -15.14
CA ILE A 44 11.57 16.04 -13.69
C ILE A 44 10.23 15.74 -13.00
N ILE A 45 9.12 16.18 -13.59
CA ILE A 45 7.79 16.10 -12.98
C ILE A 45 7.13 14.73 -13.20
N ASN A 46 7.45 14.04 -14.30
CA ASN A 46 6.81 12.77 -14.61
C ASN A 46 7.01 11.70 -13.52
N PRO A 47 8.19 11.51 -12.89
CA PRO A 47 8.34 10.62 -11.74
C PRO A 47 7.38 10.95 -10.57
N LEU A 48 7.14 12.24 -10.30
CA LEU A 48 6.25 12.69 -9.23
C LEU A 48 4.78 12.33 -9.54
N ILE A 49 4.33 12.54 -10.78
CA ILE A 49 2.96 12.20 -11.21
C ILE A 49 2.67 10.70 -11.04
N TYR A 50 3.66 9.84 -11.33
CA TYR A 50 3.52 8.39 -11.24
C TYR A 50 3.94 7.83 -9.87
N ASN A 51 4.36 8.67 -8.92
CA ASN A 51 4.80 8.20 -7.61
C ASN A 51 3.69 7.42 -6.89
N THR A 52 2.45 7.90 -7.04
CA THR A 52 1.28 7.29 -6.45
C THR A 52 0.25 6.96 -7.52
N VAL A 53 -0.13 5.69 -7.63
CA VAL A 53 -1.14 5.21 -8.58
C VAL A 53 -2.33 4.65 -7.83
N VAL A 54 -3.52 5.19 -8.10
CA VAL A 54 -4.79 4.69 -7.58
C VAL A 54 -5.62 4.14 -8.73
N LEU A 55 -5.84 2.83 -8.70
CA LEU A 55 -6.72 2.10 -9.61
C LEU A 55 -8.02 1.80 -8.88
N ASP A 56 -8.94 2.75 -9.01
CA ASP A 56 -10.30 2.66 -8.51
C ASP A 56 -11.29 2.76 -9.68
N SER A 57 -12.34 1.94 -9.61
CA SER A 57 -13.54 2.14 -10.39
C SER A 57 -14.60 2.58 -9.40
N SER A 58 -14.79 3.90 -9.27
CA SER A 58 -15.73 4.46 -8.31
C SER A 58 -17.08 3.75 -8.44
N ALA A 59 -17.52 3.05 -7.39
CA ALA A 59 -18.71 2.19 -7.40
C ALA A 59 -20.01 2.88 -7.83
N ARG A 60 -20.02 4.22 -7.94
CA ARG A 60 -21.18 5.01 -8.40
C ARG A 60 -21.22 5.28 -9.90
N HIS A 61 -20.15 4.95 -10.64
CA HIS A 61 -20.09 5.17 -12.09
C HIS A 61 -19.37 4.01 -12.79
N VAL A 62 -20.16 3.13 -13.43
CA VAL A 62 -19.71 2.11 -14.40
C VAL A 62 -18.81 2.70 -15.51
N ILE A 63 -18.79 4.03 -15.64
CA ILE A 63 -18.05 4.81 -16.64
C ILE A 63 -16.55 5.00 -16.29
N ASN A 64 -16.11 4.72 -15.05
CA ASN A 64 -14.75 5.05 -14.61
C ASN A 64 -13.66 3.98 -14.90
N LEU A 65 -13.98 2.89 -15.61
CA LEU A 65 -12.97 1.98 -16.20
C LEU A 65 -11.95 2.72 -17.08
N GLY A 66 -12.28 3.93 -17.57
CA GLY A 66 -11.38 4.77 -18.33
C GLY A 66 -10.06 5.09 -17.61
N ARG A 67 -10.02 5.17 -16.26
CA ARG A 67 -8.75 5.40 -15.53
C ARG A 67 -7.85 4.18 -15.59
N VAL A 68 -8.41 3.00 -15.31
CA VAL A 68 -7.69 1.73 -15.38
C VAL A 68 -7.19 1.50 -16.80
N GLN A 69 -8.04 1.69 -17.82
CA GLN A 69 -7.65 1.54 -19.23
C GLN A 69 -6.56 2.52 -19.66
N LYS A 70 -6.63 3.79 -19.24
CA LYS A 70 -5.57 4.77 -19.50
C LYS A 70 -4.24 4.35 -18.85
N PHE A 71 -4.29 3.81 -17.63
CA PHE A 71 -3.09 3.32 -16.96
C PHE A 71 -2.53 2.07 -17.66
N LEU A 72 -3.38 1.11 -18.04
CA LEU A 72 -2.98 -0.07 -18.81
C LEU A 72 -2.34 0.30 -20.16
N ARG A 73 -2.91 1.25 -20.88
CA ARG A 73 -2.28 1.80 -22.10
C ARG A 73 -0.93 2.44 -21.78
N THR A 74 -0.79 3.08 -20.63
CA THR A 74 0.50 3.65 -20.22
C THR A 74 1.54 2.56 -19.93
N LEU A 75 1.12 1.43 -19.33
CA LEU A 75 2.00 0.27 -19.09
C LEU A 75 2.55 -0.31 -20.40
N THR A 76 1.80 -0.25 -21.51
CA THR A 76 2.30 -0.72 -22.82
C THR A 76 3.19 0.31 -23.52
N MET A 77 3.07 1.59 -23.18
CA MET A 77 3.84 2.69 -23.79
C MET A 77 5.16 2.99 -23.08
N LYS A 78 5.31 2.64 -21.80
CA LYS A 78 6.52 2.90 -21.01
C LYS A 78 7.18 1.58 -20.59
N PRO A 79 8.52 1.52 -20.50
CA PRO A 79 9.22 0.31 -20.08
C PRO A 79 8.93 -0.02 -18.61
N ALA A 80 8.95 -1.31 -18.23
CA ALA A 80 8.72 -1.73 -16.85
C ALA A 80 9.66 -1.06 -15.83
N ALA A 81 10.94 -0.90 -16.21
CA ALA A 81 11.95 -0.21 -15.40
C ALA A 81 11.62 1.28 -15.11
N PHE A 82 10.70 1.90 -15.86
CA PHE A 82 10.15 3.21 -15.51
C PHE A 82 9.28 3.07 -14.26
N PHE A 83 8.27 2.19 -14.28
CA PHE A 83 7.32 2.01 -13.18
C PHE A 83 7.97 1.48 -11.90
N GLU A 84 8.92 0.56 -12.02
CA GLU A 84 9.72 0.10 -10.88
C GLU A 84 10.42 1.26 -10.17
N ARG A 85 10.96 2.22 -10.92
CA ARG A 85 11.67 3.37 -10.34
C ARG A 85 10.72 4.45 -9.85
N THR A 86 9.59 4.66 -10.50
CA THR A 86 8.69 5.80 -10.20
C THR A 86 7.56 5.45 -9.26
N VAL A 87 6.87 4.32 -9.43
CA VAL A 87 5.70 3.96 -8.62
C VAL A 87 6.17 3.46 -7.25
N LYS A 88 5.85 4.23 -6.19
CA LYS A 88 6.18 3.90 -4.79
C LYS A 88 4.96 3.55 -3.97
N SER A 89 3.82 4.12 -4.29
CA SER A 89 2.56 3.83 -3.61
C SER A 89 1.53 3.40 -4.64
N LEU A 90 0.93 2.23 -4.44
CA LEU A 90 -0.03 1.63 -5.36
C LEU A 90 -1.28 1.21 -4.59
N CYS A 91 -2.43 1.69 -5.05
CA CYS A 91 -3.73 1.29 -4.52
C CYS A 91 -4.56 0.66 -5.65
N ILE A 92 -4.98 -0.59 -5.45
CA ILE A 92 -5.83 -1.35 -6.36
C ILE A 92 -7.07 -1.76 -5.57
N THR A 93 -8.21 -1.20 -5.94
CA THR A 93 -9.49 -1.49 -5.28
C THR A 93 -10.12 -2.79 -5.78
N CYS A 94 -11.13 -3.29 -5.06
CA CYS A 94 -11.91 -4.47 -5.45
C CYS A 94 -12.61 -4.36 -6.81
N ALA A 95 -12.73 -3.16 -7.37
CA ALA A 95 -13.37 -2.94 -8.66
C ALA A 95 -12.43 -3.21 -9.85
N VAL A 96 -11.15 -3.48 -9.60
CA VAL A 96 -10.19 -3.95 -10.59
C VAL A 96 -10.17 -5.48 -10.58
N GLY A 97 -10.33 -6.10 -11.74
CA GLY A 97 -10.29 -7.57 -11.86
C GLY A 97 -8.90 -8.15 -11.53
N ALA A 98 -8.86 -9.39 -11.04
CA ALA A 98 -7.64 -10.08 -10.62
C ALA A 98 -6.56 -10.10 -11.71
N ASP A 99 -6.91 -10.40 -12.96
CA ASP A 99 -5.95 -10.44 -14.08
C ASP A 99 -5.25 -9.09 -14.30
N VAL A 100 -6.03 -7.99 -14.23
CA VAL A 100 -5.52 -6.63 -14.38
C VAL A 100 -4.63 -6.27 -13.20
N ALA A 101 -5.03 -6.63 -11.98
CA ALA A 101 -4.24 -6.40 -10.78
C ALA A 101 -2.89 -7.14 -10.87
N MET A 102 -2.89 -8.41 -11.28
CA MET A 102 -1.68 -9.21 -11.51
C MET A 102 -0.76 -8.57 -12.53
N GLN A 103 -1.30 -8.10 -13.66
CA GLN A 103 -0.53 -7.40 -14.69
C GLN A 103 0.14 -6.12 -14.13
N VAL A 104 -0.60 -5.33 -13.36
CA VAL A 104 -0.08 -4.10 -12.75
C VAL A 104 1.03 -4.40 -11.73
N LEU A 105 0.79 -5.37 -10.84
CA LEU A 105 1.73 -5.80 -9.81
C LEU A 105 3.03 -6.36 -10.41
N ALA A 106 2.94 -7.08 -11.53
CA ALA A 106 4.12 -7.61 -12.22
C ALA A 106 5.04 -6.51 -12.78
N VAL A 107 4.49 -5.35 -13.14
CA VAL A 107 5.25 -4.22 -13.68
C VAL A 107 5.74 -3.27 -12.58
N CYS A 108 4.96 -3.08 -11.52
CA CYS A 108 5.25 -2.14 -10.44
C CYS A 108 6.03 -2.81 -9.29
N SER A 109 7.18 -3.43 -9.58
CA SER A 109 7.97 -4.17 -8.58
C SER A 109 8.62 -3.30 -7.50
N GLY A 110 8.79 -2.00 -7.74
CA GLY A 110 9.45 -1.07 -6.82
C GLY A 110 8.52 -0.40 -5.80
N VAL A 111 7.29 -0.90 -5.66
CA VAL A 111 6.28 -0.41 -4.71
C VAL A 111 6.73 -0.64 -3.27
N ARG A 112 6.53 0.37 -2.43
CA ARG A 112 6.79 0.36 -0.99
C ARG A 112 5.50 0.35 -0.18
N ASP A 113 4.46 1.00 -0.68
CA ASP A 113 3.17 1.10 -0.01
C ASP A 113 2.10 0.51 -0.93
N LEU A 114 1.62 -0.69 -0.60
CA LEU A 114 0.63 -1.39 -1.39
C LEU A 114 -0.70 -1.45 -0.65
N ALA A 115 -1.77 -1.00 -1.29
CA ALA A 115 -3.15 -1.37 -0.96
C ALA A 115 -3.73 -2.20 -2.10
N CYS A 116 -4.10 -3.45 -1.84
CA CYS A 116 -4.65 -4.36 -2.81
C CYS A 116 -5.89 -5.06 -2.24
N TRP A 117 -7.06 -4.57 -2.62
CA TRP A 117 -8.36 -5.04 -2.16
C TRP A 117 -9.05 -5.97 -3.14
N VAL A 118 -8.26 -6.59 -4.01
CA VAL A 118 -8.76 -7.49 -5.04
C VAL A 118 -8.90 -8.90 -4.46
N LYS A 119 -10.04 -9.54 -4.71
CA LYS A 119 -10.23 -10.95 -4.39
C LYS A 119 -9.58 -11.78 -5.50
N PHE A 120 -8.50 -12.50 -5.15
CA PHE A 120 -7.81 -13.41 -6.06
C PHE A 120 -8.38 -14.82 -5.91
N ASP A 121 -8.79 -15.42 -7.02
CA ASP A 121 -9.21 -16.82 -7.05
C ASP A 121 -7.99 -17.74 -6.82
N ASP A 122 -6.89 -17.45 -7.51
CA ASP A 122 -5.58 -18.07 -7.28
C ASP A 122 -4.69 -17.13 -6.44
N ARG A 123 -4.76 -17.32 -5.12
CA ARG A 123 -3.94 -16.56 -4.15
C ARG A 123 -2.46 -16.94 -4.19
N GLU A 124 -2.08 -18.08 -4.77
CA GLU A 124 -0.67 -18.48 -4.85
C GLU A 124 0.04 -17.72 -5.98
N ALA A 125 -0.70 -17.36 -7.04
CA ALA A 125 -0.15 -16.63 -8.18
C ALA A 125 0.44 -15.26 -7.80
N ILE A 126 -0.10 -14.56 -6.79
CA ILE A 126 0.36 -13.23 -6.37
C ILE A 126 1.61 -13.27 -5.47
N VAL A 127 1.88 -14.39 -4.81
CA VAL A 127 3.01 -14.57 -3.88
C VAL A 127 4.36 -14.15 -4.49
N PRO A 128 4.79 -14.65 -5.67
CA PRO A 128 6.06 -14.27 -6.26
C PRO A 128 6.14 -12.78 -6.65
N LEU A 129 4.99 -12.14 -6.93
CA LEU A 129 4.96 -10.72 -7.24
C LEU A 129 5.23 -9.88 -5.98
N LEU A 130 4.57 -10.21 -4.87
CA LEU A 130 4.73 -9.46 -3.62
C LEU A 130 6.09 -9.68 -2.98
N HIS A 131 6.62 -10.90 -3.00
CA HIS A 131 7.92 -11.23 -2.41
C HIS A 131 9.07 -10.38 -2.98
N ARG A 132 8.97 -10.00 -4.25
CA ARG A 132 9.95 -9.16 -4.96
C ARG A 132 9.87 -7.67 -4.62
N MET A 133 8.83 -7.22 -3.93
CA MET A 133 8.61 -5.80 -3.65
C MET A 133 9.25 -5.37 -2.33
N PRO A 134 9.87 -4.18 -2.25
CA PRO A 134 10.44 -3.63 -1.02
C PRO A 134 9.36 -2.96 -0.13
N LEU A 135 8.30 -3.72 0.22
CA LEU A 135 7.14 -3.21 0.95
C LEU A 135 7.51 -2.76 2.38
N ARG A 136 6.99 -1.59 2.74
CA ARG A 136 6.99 -1.00 4.10
C ARG A 136 5.59 -0.94 4.68
N SER A 137 4.59 -0.81 3.82
CA SER A 137 3.17 -0.82 4.14
C SER A 137 2.42 -1.78 3.21
N LEU A 138 1.60 -2.66 3.80
CA LEU A 138 0.78 -3.62 3.08
C LEU A 138 -0.64 -3.57 3.61
N ASN A 139 -1.59 -3.30 2.72
CA ASN A 139 -3.01 -3.35 2.97
C ASN A 139 -3.62 -4.36 2.00
N ILE A 140 -4.14 -5.49 2.50
CA ILE A 140 -4.55 -6.61 1.65
C ILE A 140 -5.65 -7.44 2.33
N GLU A 141 -6.34 -8.25 1.53
CA GLU A 141 -7.28 -9.26 2.03
C GLU A 141 -6.58 -10.29 2.93
N LEU A 142 -7.16 -10.59 4.10
CA LEU A 142 -6.60 -11.43 5.14
C LEU A 142 -6.27 -12.85 4.64
N GLY A 143 -7.15 -13.46 3.85
CA GLY A 143 -6.90 -14.75 3.24
C GLY A 143 -5.72 -14.74 2.27
N THR A 144 -5.61 -13.73 1.41
CA THR A 144 -4.43 -13.52 0.55
C THR A 144 -3.17 -13.28 1.38
N PHE A 145 -3.24 -12.48 2.44
CA PHE A 145 -2.10 -12.26 3.34
C PHE A 145 -1.59 -13.58 3.94
N ASN A 146 -2.50 -14.41 4.47
CA ASN A 146 -2.15 -15.70 5.03
C ASN A 146 -1.46 -16.61 4.01
N THR A 147 -1.94 -16.65 2.76
CA THR A 147 -1.29 -17.39 1.68
C THR A 147 0.13 -16.87 1.45
N VAL A 148 0.31 -15.55 1.35
CA VAL A 148 1.61 -14.89 1.10
C VAL A 148 2.60 -15.10 2.24
N LEU A 149 2.13 -15.16 3.49
CA LEU A 149 2.95 -15.37 4.69
C LEU A 149 3.26 -16.86 4.91
N SER A 150 2.42 -17.78 4.42
CA SER A 150 2.54 -19.22 4.71
C SER A 150 3.93 -19.83 4.41
N PRO A 151 4.64 -19.47 3.32
CA PRO A 151 5.97 -20.01 3.06
C PRO A 151 6.99 -19.55 4.11
N LEU A 152 6.84 -18.33 4.64
CA LEU A 152 7.71 -17.78 5.68
C LEU A 152 7.49 -18.48 7.02
N CYS A 153 6.23 -18.75 7.38
CA CYS A 153 5.92 -19.46 8.62
C CYS A 153 6.45 -20.90 8.59
N ARG A 154 6.29 -21.61 7.45
CA ARG A 154 6.82 -22.99 7.29
C ARG A 154 8.34 -23.03 7.41
N ALA A 155 9.04 -22.07 6.80
CA ALA A 155 10.50 -22.01 6.87
C ALA A 155 11.03 -21.84 8.30
N ARG A 156 10.24 -21.24 9.20
CA ARG A 156 10.61 -21.03 10.60
C ARG A 156 10.23 -22.19 11.52
N GLY A 157 9.05 -22.79 11.33
CA GLY A 157 8.54 -23.85 12.21
C GLY A 157 9.21 -25.22 12.03
N ALA A 158 9.92 -25.43 10.92
CA ALA A 158 10.44 -26.73 10.54
C ALA A 158 11.73 -27.16 11.29
N GLU A 159 12.03 -26.61 12.48
CA GLU A 159 13.18 -27.05 13.28
C GLU A 159 13.11 -28.55 13.69
N GLY A 160 11.96 -29.21 13.51
CA GLY A 160 11.79 -30.67 13.62
C GLY A 160 11.83 -31.41 12.28
N GLU A 161 12.92 -32.15 12.05
CA GLU A 161 13.07 -33.37 11.22
C GLU A 161 12.62 -33.36 9.74
N GLY A 162 13.60 -33.22 8.83
CA GLY A 162 13.59 -33.93 7.54
C GLY A 162 13.64 -33.07 6.26
N GLU A 163 13.30 -31.79 6.32
CA GLU A 163 13.33 -30.95 5.10
C GLU A 163 14.72 -30.36 4.85
N PRO A 164 15.28 -30.47 3.63
CA PRO A 164 16.63 -29.99 3.33
C PRO A 164 16.76 -28.47 3.56
N VAL A 165 17.77 -28.08 4.34
CA VAL A 165 18.10 -26.70 4.74
C VAL A 165 18.14 -25.73 3.54
N THR A 166 18.53 -26.23 2.37
CA THR A 166 18.64 -25.44 1.12
C THR A 166 17.30 -24.89 0.63
N VAL A 167 16.20 -25.63 0.79
CA VAL A 167 14.85 -25.18 0.36
C VAL A 167 14.32 -24.08 1.27
N ARG A 168 14.60 -24.18 2.57
CA ARG A 168 14.16 -23.19 3.58
C ARG A 168 14.81 -21.83 3.38
N GLN A 169 16.12 -21.82 3.15
CA GLN A 169 16.86 -20.58 3.01
C GLN A 169 16.48 -19.82 1.73
N ALA A 170 16.08 -20.53 0.67
CA ALA A 170 15.58 -19.93 -0.56
C ALA A 170 14.24 -19.19 -0.36
N ALA A 171 13.30 -19.77 0.41
CA ALA A 171 11.98 -19.18 0.66
C ALA A 171 12.02 -17.93 1.55
N VAL A 172 12.90 -17.89 2.56
CA VAL A 172 13.07 -16.69 3.40
C VAL A 172 13.78 -15.58 2.63
N SER A 173 14.78 -15.95 1.81
CA SER A 173 15.52 -14.99 0.99
C SER A 173 14.68 -14.38 -0.14
N SER A 174 13.57 -15.01 -0.53
CA SER A 174 12.71 -14.50 -1.60
C SER A 174 11.80 -13.36 -1.15
N CYS A 175 11.40 -13.31 0.13
CA CYS A 175 10.50 -12.26 0.62
C CYS A 175 11.28 -11.06 1.18
N SER A 176 11.61 -10.13 0.29
CA SER A 176 12.43 -8.96 0.62
C SER A 176 11.81 -8.01 1.65
N TRP A 177 10.47 -8.02 1.79
CA TRP A 177 9.77 -7.09 2.67
C TRP A 177 9.52 -7.61 4.09
N ALA A 178 9.71 -8.90 4.37
CA ALA A 178 9.40 -9.47 5.69
C ALA A 178 10.12 -8.73 6.83
N THR A 179 11.33 -8.22 6.59
CA THR A 179 12.14 -7.47 7.55
C THR A 179 11.95 -5.95 7.50
N THR A 180 11.18 -5.42 6.54
CA THR A 180 11.00 -3.98 6.34
C THR A 180 9.55 -3.51 6.45
N LEU A 181 8.59 -4.44 6.47
CA LEU A 181 7.18 -4.14 6.66
C LEU A 181 6.92 -3.65 8.09
N ARG A 182 6.47 -2.40 8.19
CA ARG A 182 6.14 -1.72 9.46
C ARG A 182 4.64 -1.59 9.69
N HIS A 183 3.87 -1.55 8.59
CA HIS A 183 2.46 -1.27 8.60
C HIS A 183 1.70 -2.39 7.88
N LEU A 184 0.75 -3.00 8.57
CA LEU A 184 -0.10 -4.03 8.02
C LEU A 184 -1.57 -3.66 8.25
N GLU A 185 -2.36 -3.69 7.19
CA GLU A 185 -3.81 -3.51 7.26
C GLU A 185 -4.50 -4.70 6.59
N LEU A 186 -5.40 -5.34 7.33
CA LEU A 186 -6.06 -6.56 6.91
C LEU A 186 -7.54 -6.30 6.76
N VAL A 187 -8.01 -6.41 5.52
CA VAL A 187 -9.44 -6.40 5.18
C VAL A 187 -9.92 -7.83 5.00
N TYR A 188 -11.22 -8.07 5.15
CA TYR A 188 -11.83 -9.34 4.76
C TYR A 188 -13.21 -9.07 4.17
N TRP A 189 -13.63 -9.95 3.27
CA TRP A 189 -14.92 -9.83 2.57
C TRP A 189 -15.93 -10.87 3.04
N ASP A 190 -15.43 -12.03 3.46
CA ASP A 190 -16.21 -13.20 3.87
C ASP A 190 -15.87 -13.53 5.35
N ALA A 191 -16.29 -14.71 5.83
CA ALA A 191 -15.88 -15.20 7.14
C ALA A 191 -14.34 -15.15 7.27
N PRO A 192 -13.77 -14.41 8.23
CA PRO A 192 -12.34 -14.20 8.28
C PRO A 192 -11.64 -15.51 8.65
N PRO A 193 -10.59 -15.91 7.93
CA PRO A 193 -9.74 -16.99 8.41
C PRO A 193 -8.99 -16.54 9.68
N ALA A 194 -8.45 -17.50 10.43
CA ALA A 194 -7.56 -17.19 11.54
C ALA A 194 -6.36 -16.36 11.04
N LEU A 195 -5.92 -15.39 11.83
CA LEU A 195 -4.73 -14.60 11.53
C LEU A 195 -3.48 -15.49 11.58
N ALA A 196 -2.66 -15.47 10.53
CA ALA A 196 -1.39 -16.18 10.54
C ALA A 196 -0.42 -15.59 11.60
N ASP A 197 0.50 -16.41 12.08
CA ASP A 197 1.52 -15.99 13.04
C ASP A 197 2.40 -14.88 12.46
N LEU A 198 2.29 -13.68 13.05
CA LEU A 198 3.01 -12.48 12.61
C LEU A 198 4.47 -12.42 13.07
N ARG A 199 4.98 -13.42 13.81
CA ARG A 199 6.39 -13.46 14.25
C ARG A 199 7.37 -13.40 13.08
N ALA A 200 6.95 -13.81 11.88
CA ALA A 200 7.75 -13.70 10.65
C ALA A 200 8.03 -12.24 10.21
N LEU A 201 7.38 -11.25 10.82
CA LEU A 201 7.48 -9.83 10.49
C LEU A 201 8.09 -9.03 11.66
N PRO A 202 9.41 -9.13 11.89
CA PRO A 202 10.06 -8.57 13.09
C PRO A 202 10.04 -7.04 13.16
N ALA A 203 9.84 -6.35 12.03
CA ALA A 203 9.78 -4.90 11.96
C ALA A 203 8.36 -4.33 12.06
N LEU A 204 7.35 -5.19 12.24
CA LEU A 204 5.95 -4.78 12.25
C LEU A 204 5.62 -4.03 13.54
N THR A 205 5.29 -2.75 13.42
CA THR A 205 4.94 -1.88 14.56
C THR A 205 3.47 -1.53 14.61
N GLN A 206 2.77 -1.56 13.47
CA GLN A 206 1.35 -1.21 13.42
C GLN A 206 0.53 -2.21 12.62
N VAL A 207 -0.59 -2.62 13.22
CA VAL A 207 -1.57 -3.52 12.61
C VAL A 207 -2.95 -2.87 12.67
N ASN A 208 -3.64 -2.85 11.54
CA ASN A 208 -5.02 -2.41 11.42
C ASN A 208 -5.87 -3.62 11.02
N LEU A 209 -6.88 -3.96 11.83
CA LEU A 209 -7.84 -5.03 11.54
C LEU A 209 -9.20 -4.39 11.27
N PHE A 210 -9.82 -4.70 10.13
CA PHE A 210 -11.22 -4.32 9.91
C PHE A 210 -12.15 -5.20 10.74
N TRP A 211 -13.17 -4.58 11.35
CA TRP A 211 -14.16 -5.21 12.20
C TRP A 211 -15.52 -5.21 11.48
N GLY A 212 -15.90 -6.38 11.00
CA GLY A 212 -17.25 -6.74 10.52
C GLY A 212 -18.11 -7.30 11.65
N LYS A 213 -19.23 -7.98 11.34
CA LYS A 213 -20.18 -8.53 12.32
C LYS A 213 -19.92 -9.99 12.76
N ASP A 214 -19.29 -10.81 11.93
CA ASP A 214 -19.18 -12.27 12.12
C ASP A 214 -17.73 -12.87 12.10
N GLY A 215 -16.73 -12.18 12.64
CA GLY A 215 -15.31 -12.55 12.62
C GLY A 215 -14.74 -13.24 13.88
N PRO A 216 -13.56 -13.90 13.80
CA PRO A 216 -12.84 -14.44 14.95
C PRO A 216 -12.07 -13.33 15.69
N TYR A 217 -12.79 -12.51 16.45
CA TYR A 217 -12.28 -11.22 16.95
C TYR A 217 -11.23 -11.28 18.04
N PRO A 218 -11.47 -11.97 19.18
CA PRO A 218 -10.51 -11.95 20.28
C PRO A 218 -9.23 -12.68 19.89
N GLU A 219 -9.35 -13.72 19.07
CA GLU A 219 -8.22 -14.55 18.64
C GLU A 219 -7.27 -13.80 17.72
N ALA A 220 -7.77 -13.06 16.72
CA ALA A 220 -6.90 -12.28 15.83
C ALA A 220 -6.17 -11.14 16.57
N ILE A 221 -6.86 -10.49 17.52
CA ILE A 221 -6.26 -9.46 18.38
C ILE A 221 -5.17 -10.06 19.26
N SER A 222 -5.48 -11.16 19.96
CA SER A 222 -4.53 -11.86 20.83
C SER A 222 -3.33 -12.36 20.03
N THR A 223 -3.56 -12.98 18.86
CA THR A 223 -2.51 -13.43 17.94
C THR A 223 -1.62 -12.26 17.53
N ALA A 224 -2.18 -11.12 17.13
CA ALA A 224 -1.38 -9.96 16.75
C ALA A 224 -0.49 -9.45 17.91
N ILE A 225 -1.07 -9.35 19.12
CA ILE A 225 -0.40 -8.93 20.35
C ILE A 225 0.74 -9.88 20.73
N GLU A 226 0.51 -11.19 20.67
CA GLU A 226 1.44 -12.23 21.08
C GLU A 226 2.53 -12.51 20.04
N SER A 227 2.21 -12.37 18.75
CA SER A 227 3.13 -12.64 17.65
C SER A 227 4.04 -11.46 17.32
N CYS A 228 3.62 -10.23 17.60
CA CYS A 228 4.36 -9.02 17.22
C CYS A 228 5.05 -8.38 18.43
N ALA A 229 6.30 -8.75 18.67
CA ALA A 229 7.08 -8.21 19.78
C ALA A 229 7.32 -6.68 19.71
N GLN A 230 7.31 -6.10 18.50
CA GLN A 230 7.50 -4.67 18.26
C GLN A 230 6.19 -3.91 18.02
N LEU A 231 5.04 -4.54 18.26
CA LEU A 231 3.75 -3.89 18.05
C LEU A 231 3.59 -2.72 19.00
N GLU A 232 3.46 -1.53 18.44
CA GLU A 232 3.19 -0.26 19.14
C GLU A 232 1.70 0.07 19.12
N LEU A 233 1.02 -0.29 18.03
CA LEU A 233 -0.37 0.09 17.81
C LEU A 233 -1.15 -0.99 17.05
N LEU A 234 -2.26 -1.44 17.65
CA LEU A 234 -3.25 -2.29 17.02
C LEU A 234 -4.56 -1.53 16.89
N ARG A 235 -4.91 -1.09 15.68
CA ARG A 235 -6.19 -0.43 15.42
C ARG A 235 -7.23 -1.46 14.99
N VAL A 236 -8.43 -1.28 15.52
CA VAL A 236 -9.59 -2.10 15.17
C VAL A 236 -10.66 -1.20 14.59
N LEU A 237 -10.88 -1.32 13.27
CA LEU A 237 -11.71 -0.42 12.46
C LEU A 237 -13.16 -0.93 12.41
N VAL A 238 -14.08 -0.30 13.13
CA VAL A 238 -15.49 -0.75 13.24
C VAL A 238 -16.39 -0.04 12.24
N TYR A 239 -17.04 -0.79 11.34
CA TYR A 239 -17.80 -0.22 10.21
C TYR A 239 -19.21 0.25 10.55
N ASP A 240 -19.80 -0.24 11.65
CA ASP A 240 -21.13 0.14 12.10
C ASP A 240 -21.07 0.65 13.55
N PRO A 241 -20.97 1.97 13.76
CA PRO A 241 -20.98 2.54 15.11
C PRO A 241 -22.39 2.64 15.70
N GLU A 242 -23.44 2.54 14.87
CA GLU A 242 -24.83 2.76 15.29
C GLU A 242 -25.52 1.46 15.71
N ASN A 243 -25.10 0.33 15.14
CA ASN A 243 -25.72 -0.97 15.35
C ASN A 243 -24.80 -1.88 16.19
N GLU A 244 -25.07 -1.87 17.49
CA GLU A 244 -24.60 -2.84 18.50
C GLU A 244 -23.09 -2.87 18.79
N MET A 245 -22.73 -2.39 19.99
CA MET A 245 -22.42 -3.26 21.12
C MET A 245 -21.83 -2.38 22.23
N ASP A 246 -22.16 -2.77 23.45
CA ASP A 246 -21.63 -2.31 24.74
C ASP A 246 -20.32 -1.50 24.62
N ASN A 247 -20.21 -0.37 25.33
CA ASN A 247 -18.95 0.38 25.47
C ASN A 247 -17.84 -0.43 26.19
N GLY A 248 -18.00 -1.75 26.30
CA GLY A 248 -17.02 -2.67 26.82
C GLY A 248 -15.68 -2.49 26.11
N GLU A 249 -14.63 -2.58 26.91
CA GLU A 249 -13.26 -2.53 26.43
C GLU A 249 -13.03 -3.70 25.44
N LEU A 250 -12.54 -3.35 24.26
CA LEU A 250 -12.33 -4.29 23.16
C LEU A 250 -11.22 -5.30 23.49
N HIS A 251 -10.25 -4.85 24.29
CA HIS A 251 -9.14 -5.63 24.85
C HIS A 251 -8.47 -4.78 25.94
N GLU A 252 -7.93 -5.38 27.00
CA GLU A 252 -7.27 -4.65 28.10
C GLU A 252 -5.88 -4.09 27.73
N ASP A 253 -5.27 -4.62 26.65
CA ASP A 253 -3.94 -4.20 26.19
C ASP A 253 -3.95 -2.76 25.66
N ASN A 254 -3.06 -1.92 26.22
CA ASN A 254 -2.98 -0.48 25.95
C ASN A 254 -2.60 -0.12 24.50
N ARG A 255 -2.10 -1.08 23.73
CA ARG A 255 -1.79 -0.93 22.30
C ARG A 255 -3.04 -1.03 21.43
N VAL A 256 -4.13 -1.58 21.96
CA VAL A 256 -5.38 -1.77 21.21
C VAL A 256 -6.20 -0.49 21.23
N ARG A 257 -6.55 0.00 20.04
CA ARG A 257 -7.37 1.20 19.85
C ARG A 257 -8.54 0.89 18.93
N ARG A 258 -9.76 1.10 19.44
CA ARG A 258 -10.96 1.12 18.60
C ARG A 258 -10.93 2.39 17.75
N CYS A 259 -11.21 2.25 16.46
CA CYS A 259 -11.23 3.35 15.51
C CYS A 259 -12.47 3.24 14.64
N VAL A 260 -13.09 4.38 14.34
CA VAL A 260 -14.16 4.47 13.34
C VAL A 260 -13.49 4.89 12.03
N PRO A 261 -13.63 4.13 10.94
CA PRO A 261 -13.02 4.49 9.66
C PRO A 261 -13.60 5.82 9.17
N ALA A 262 -12.73 6.75 8.80
CA ALA A 262 -13.12 8.07 8.31
C ALA A 262 -13.68 7.98 6.88
N SER A 263 -14.98 7.70 6.74
CA SER A 263 -15.71 7.60 5.46
C SER A 263 -15.16 6.49 4.51
N PRO A 264 -15.79 6.22 3.33
CA PRO A 264 -15.45 5.07 2.50
C PRO A 264 -13.94 4.95 2.19
N ALA A 265 -13.43 3.73 2.16
CA ALA A 265 -12.00 3.40 2.13
C ALA A 265 -11.15 4.19 1.09
N VAL A 266 -11.74 4.58 -0.05
CA VAL A 266 -11.07 5.43 -1.06
C VAL A 266 -10.81 6.85 -0.55
N LYS A 267 -11.75 7.48 0.16
CA LYS A 267 -11.54 8.78 0.81
C LYS A 267 -10.51 8.66 1.93
N MET A 268 -10.50 7.54 2.66
CA MET A 268 -9.48 7.29 3.67
C MET A 268 -8.08 7.27 3.04
N TRP A 269 -7.89 6.53 1.94
CA TRP A 269 -6.61 6.51 1.21
C TRP A 269 -6.24 7.84 0.55
N THR A 270 -7.22 8.56 0.01
CA THR A 270 -7.00 9.91 -0.55
C THR A 270 -6.59 10.88 0.55
N ASN A 271 -7.25 10.85 1.71
CA ASN A 271 -6.88 11.64 2.87
C ASN A 271 -5.53 11.22 3.46
N TYR A 272 -5.18 9.93 3.39
CA TYR A 272 -3.86 9.41 3.78
C TYR A 272 -2.74 9.98 2.92
N LEU A 273 -2.96 10.11 1.61
CA LEU A 273 -1.99 10.70 0.68
C LEU A 273 -1.93 12.22 0.74
N ASP A 274 -3.08 12.87 0.91
CA ASP A 274 -3.19 14.33 0.96
C ASP A 274 -2.75 14.88 2.34
N GLY A 275 -2.41 14.01 3.30
CA GLY A 275 -2.07 14.40 4.68
C GLY A 275 -3.23 15.06 5.43
N THR A 276 -4.46 14.93 4.92
CA THR A 276 -5.65 15.62 5.43
C THR A 276 -6.49 14.78 6.39
N ALA A 277 -6.16 13.50 6.60
CA ALA A 277 -6.80 12.69 7.63
C ALA A 277 -6.17 12.90 9.03
N PRO A 278 -6.97 13.03 10.09
CA PRO A 278 -6.44 12.92 11.45
C PRO A 278 -5.83 11.52 11.65
N GLY A 279 -4.53 11.44 11.91
CA GLY A 279 -3.80 10.18 12.06
C GLY A 279 -3.07 9.68 10.80
N CYS A 280 -2.90 10.52 9.78
CA CYS A 280 -1.97 10.23 8.69
C CYS A 280 -0.56 9.94 9.23
N TRP A 281 0.08 8.95 8.63
CA TRP A 281 1.44 8.47 8.89
C TRP A 281 2.50 9.55 8.64
N THR A 282 2.51 10.62 9.41
CA THR A 282 3.68 11.51 9.49
C THR A 282 4.70 10.78 10.34
N THR A 283 5.74 10.26 9.69
CA THR A 283 7.04 10.03 10.32
C THR A 283 7.54 11.30 10.98
#